data_AF-A0A3B9WUA4-F1
#
_entry.id   AF-A0A3B9WUA4-F1
#
_cell.length_a   1.000
_cell.length_b   1.000
_cell.length_c   1.000
_cell.angle_alpha   90.00
_cell.angle_beta   90.00
_cell.angle_gamma   90.00
#
_symmetry.space_group_name_H-M   'P 1'
#
loop_
_entity.id
_entity.type
_entity.pdbx_description
1 polymer ?
#
loop_
_entity_poly.entity_id
_entity_poly.type
_entity_poly.pdbx_seq_one_letter_code
_entity_poly.pdbx_strand_id
1 'polypeptide(L)'
;MAVNAINDDELKGVSGGRVVGTTSYGYPVDDNGNVTFTDKTGTSVVLTAGQWNSLKSHYAHTQGNPEAYIKDVTIKELQEAQLIPSNPFGI
;
A
#
# COMPACT_ATOMS: atom_id res chain seq x y z
N MET A 1 -30.07 16.94 13.30
CA MET A 1 -30.12 15.97 12.18
C MET A 1 -28.83 16.06 11.41
N ALA A 2 -28.31 14.90 11.01
CA ALA A 2 -27.11 14.65 10.20
C ALA A 2 -25.77 15.11 10.80
N VAL A 3 -25.08 14.16 11.46
CA VAL A 3 -23.62 14.16 11.44
C VAL A 3 -23.21 14.15 9.97
N ASN A 4 -22.49 15.19 9.54
CA ASN A 4 -21.95 15.28 8.20
C ASN A 4 -20.96 14.12 8.07
N ALA A 5 -21.39 13.03 7.44
CA ALA A 5 -20.50 11.96 7.06
C ALA A 5 -19.35 12.64 6.34
N ILE A 6 -18.15 12.57 6.90
CA ILE A 6 -16.96 12.82 6.13
C ILE A 6 -17.01 11.73 5.07
N ASN A 7 -17.60 12.09 3.93
CA ASN A 7 -17.67 11.23 2.78
C ASN A 7 -16.23 10.78 2.52
N ASP A 8 -16.09 9.50 2.25
CA ASP A 8 -14.89 8.78 1.81
C ASP A 8 -14.07 9.50 0.69
N ASP A 9 -14.57 10.62 0.18
CA ASP A 9 -13.99 11.53 -0.79
C ASP A 9 -12.72 12.27 -0.29
N GLU A 10 -12.55 12.46 1.02
CA GLU A 10 -11.33 13.10 1.56
C GLU A 10 -10.10 12.17 1.52
N LEU A 11 -10.29 10.87 1.22
CA LEU A 11 -9.18 9.93 0.99
C LEU A 11 -8.71 9.90 -0.48
N LYS A 12 -9.14 10.87 -1.31
CA LYS A 12 -8.68 11.03 -2.71
C LYS A 12 -7.30 11.70 -2.86
N GLY A 13 -6.66 12.09 -1.76
CA GLY A 13 -5.56 13.05 -1.78
C GLY A 13 -4.13 12.50 -1.76
N VAL A 14 -3.91 11.19 -1.59
CA VAL A 14 -2.54 10.63 -1.57
C VAL A 14 -2.30 9.85 -2.86
N SER A 15 -1.93 10.59 -3.90
CA SER A 15 -1.11 10.13 -5.03
C SER A 15 -1.37 8.70 -5.53
N GLY A 16 -2.57 8.40 -6.04
CA GLY A 16 -2.88 7.06 -6.52
C GLY A 16 -4.35 6.82 -6.93
N GLY A 17 -4.93 7.67 -7.77
CA GLY A 17 -6.25 7.40 -8.36
C GLY A 17 -7.42 7.30 -7.36
N ARG A 18 -8.59 6.91 -7.86
CA ARG A 18 -9.78 6.70 -7.04
C ARG A 18 -9.61 5.40 -6.26
N VAL A 19 -9.64 5.46 -4.93
CA VAL A 19 -9.71 4.27 -4.06
C VAL A 19 -11.06 3.58 -4.28
N VAL A 20 -11.03 2.29 -4.60
CA VAL A 20 -12.22 1.44 -4.84
C VAL A 20 -12.35 0.34 -3.79
N GLY A 21 -11.34 0.13 -2.96
CA GLY A 21 -11.37 -0.85 -1.87
C GLY A 21 -10.13 -0.79 -0.98
N THR A 22 -10.01 -1.77 -0.09
CA THR A 22 -8.85 -1.92 0.79
C THR A 22 -8.41 -3.38 0.87
N THR A 23 -7.12 -3.65 1.07
CA THR A 23 -6.63 -5.00 1.36
C THR A 23 -7.08 -5.46 2.75
N SER A 24 -6.81 -6.72 3.08
CA SER A 24 -7.13 -7.32 4.38
C SER A 24 -6.55 -6.57 5.59
N TYR A 25 -5.50 -5.77 5.40
CA TYR A 25 -4.87 -4.96 6.45
C TYR A 25 -5.17 -3.46 6.34
N GLY A 26 -6.09 -3.06 5.45
CA GLY A 26 -6.54 -1.68 5.31
C GLY A 26 -5.69 -0.82 4.36
N TYR A 27 -4.84 -1.43 3.53
CA TYR A 27 -4.11 -0.68 2.50
C TYR A 27 -5.06 -0.28 1.36
N PRO A 28 -5.13 1.00 0.95
CA PRO A 28 -6.02 1.45 -0.11
C PRO A 28 -5.71 0.77 -1.44
N VAL A 29 -6.74 0.38 -2.18
CA VAL A 29 -6.65 -0.22 -3.52
C VAL A 29 -7.38 0.69 -4.50
N ASP A 30 -6.71 1.08 -5.58
CA ASP A 30 -7.30 1.89 -6.65
C ASP A 30 -8.03 1.06 -7.72
N ASP A 31 -8.77 1.73 -8.61
CA ASP A 31 -9.58 1.11 -9.67
C ASP A 31 -8.79 0.19 -10.62
N ASN A 32 -7.48 0.42 -10.78
CA ASN A 32 -6.60 -0.45 -11.57
C ASN A 32 -6.07 -1.65 -10.77
N GLY A 33 -6.44 -1.77 -9.49
CA GLY A 33 -5.98 -2.81 -8.58
C GLY A 33 -4.60 -2.56 -7.99
N ASN A 34 -4.02 -1.36 -8.09
CA ASN A 34 -2.79 -1.06 -7.38
C ASN A 34 -3.09 -0.72 -5.91
N VAL A 35 -2.13 -1.03 -5.05
CA VAL A 35 -2.21 -0.91 -3.60
C VAL A 35 -1.30 0.23 -3.17
N THR A 36 -1.84 1.20 -2.42
CA THR A 36 -1.04 2.25 -1.78
C THR A 36 -0.49 1.69 -0.47
N PHE A 37 0.82 1.43 -0.45
CA PHE A 37 1.54 1.01 0.73
C PHE A 37 2.19 2.22 1.40
N THR A 38 1.87 2.45 2.68
CA THR A 38 2.50 3.47 3.52
C THR A 38 3.31 2.79 4.60
N ASP A 39 4.61 3.07 4.68
CA ASP A 39 5.47 2.49 5.71
C ASP A 39 5.45 3.31 7.02
N LYS A 40 6.07 2.76 8.07
CA LYS A 40 6.15 3.37 9.41
C LYS A 40 6.78 4.77 9.46
N THR A 41 7.58 5.15 8.46
CA THR A 41 8.18 6.48 8.32
C THR A 41 7.20 7.51 7.74
N GLY A 42 6.02 7.07 7.30
CA GLY A 42 5.02 7.90 6.63
C GLY A 42 5.26 8.05 5.12
N THR A 43 6.28 7.39 4.56
CA THR A 43 6.48 7.38 3.10
C THR A 43 5.46 6.45 2.47
N SER A 44 4.87 6.87 1.35
CA SER A 44 3.85 6.09 0.62
C SER A 44 4.31 5.79 -0.80
N VAL A 45 3.98 4.60 -1.28
CA VAL A 45 4.24 4.12 -2.65
C VAL A 45 3.00 3.42 -3.19
N VAL A 46 2.75 3.59 -4.48
CA VAL A 46 1.76 2.79 -5.19
C VAL A 46 2.42 1.54 -5.75
N LEU A 47 1.95 0.37 -5.34
CA LEU A 47 2.41 -0.94 -5.78
C LEU A 47 1.33 -1.58 -6.64
N THR A 48 1.68 -2.00 -7.85
CA THR A 48 0.75 -2.79 -8.68
C THR A 48 0.30 -4.06 -7.96
N ALA A 49 -0.86 -4.62 -8.32
CA ALA A 49 -1.33 -5.90 -7.77
C ALA A 49 -0.26 -7.00 -7.82
N GLY A 50 0.51 -7.05 -8.91
CA GLY A 50 1.63 -7.99 -9.08
C GLY A 50 2.77 -7.76 -8.08
N GLN A 51 3.19 -6.50 -7.89
CA GLN A 51 4.22 -6.15 -6.92
C GLN A 51 3.76 -6.43 -5.48
N TRP A 52 2.52 -6.08 -5.15
CA TRP A 52 1.93 -6.39 -3.85
C TRP A 52 1.89 -7.89 -3.58
N ASN A 53 1.51 -8.70 -4.58
CA ASN A 53 1.50 -10.15 -4.44
C ASN A 53 2.90 -10.74 -4.30
N SER A 54 3.89 -10.24 -5.05
CA SER A 54 5.31 -10.62 -4.88
C SER A 54 5.82 -10.29 -3.49
N LEU A 55 5.47 -9.11 -2.96
CA LEU A 55 5.82 -8.70 -1.60
C LEU A 55 5.20 -9.64 -0.55
N LYS A 56 3.91 -9.93 -0.67
CA LYS A 56 3.22 -10.90 0.20
C LYS A 56 3.83 -12.29 0.10
N SER A 57 4.18 -12.74 -1.11
CA SER A 57 4.82 -14.04 -1.33
C SER A 57 6.21 -14.09 -0.71
N HIS A 58 6.97 -12.99 -0.75
CA HIS A 58 8.27 -12.91 -0.09
C HIS A 58 8.11 -13.11 1.42
N TYR A 59 7.14 -12.45 2.04
CA TYR A 59 6.85 -12.60 3.47
C TYR A 59 5.92 -13.77 3.80
N ALA A 60 5.55 -14.62 2.84
CA ALA A 60 4.64 -15.75 3.11
C ALA A 60 5.24 -16.79 4.08
N HIS A 61 6.57 -16.77 4.25
CA HIS A 61 7.29 -17.66 5.17
C HIS A 61 7.31 -17.16 6.61
N THR A 62 6.93 -15.91 6.89
CA THR A 62 6.85 -15.43 8.27
C THR A 62 5.63 -16.05 8.96
N GLN A 63 5.80 -16.55 10.18
CA GLN A 63 4.71 -17.16 10.95
C GLN A 63 3.70 -16.07 11.38
N GLY A 64 2.81 -15.71 10.46
CA GLY A 64 1.80 -14.68 10.69
C GLY A 64 1.18 -14.16 9.40
N ASN A 65 0.55 -12.99 9.48
CA ASN A 65 0.03 -12.31 8.30
C ASN A 65 1.17 -11.51 7.65
N PRO A 66 1.57 -11.77 6.39
CA PRO A 66 2.66 -11.04 5.73
C PRO A 66 2.42 -9.53 5.71
N GLU A 67 1.16 -9.08 5.64
CA GLU A 67 0.80 -7.66 5.65
C GLU A 67 1.13 -6.96 6.99
N ALA A 68 1.22 -7.71 8.09
CA ALA A 68 1.65 -7.20 9.39
C ALA A 68 3.16 -6.91 9.41
N TYR A 69 3.96 -7.81 8.81
CA TYR A 69 5.40 -7.62 8.69
C TYR A 69 5.71 -6.47 7.73
N ILE A 70 5.01 -6.40 6.60
CA ILE A 70 5.16 -5.34 5.61
C ILE A 70 4.97 -3.95 6.24
N LYS A 71 4.09 -3.82 7.26
CA LYS A 71 3.87 -2.55 7.98
C LYS A 71 5.12 -2.05 8.76
N ASP A 72 5.93 -2.97 9.27
CA ASP A 72 7.12 -2.66 10.06
C ASP A 72 8.38 -2.40 9.21
N VAL A 73 8.33 -2.77 7.92
CA VAL A 73 9.41 -2.59 6.95
C VAL A 73 9.26 -1.23 6.25
N THR A 74 10.36 -0.52 6.04
CA THR A 74 10.35 0.76 5.31
C THR A 74 10.37 0.57 3.80
N ILE A 75 9.82 1.52 3.04
CA ILE A 75 9.89 1.50 1.56
C ILE A 75 11.35 1.40 1.10
N LYS A 76 12.27 2.09 1.78
CA LYS A 76 13.70 2.02 1.47
C LYS A 76 14.25 0.60 1.58
N GLU A 77 13.96 -0.11 2.66
CA GLU A 77 14.39 -1.51 2.83
C GLU A 77 13.82 -2.40 1.72
N LEU A 78 12.55 -2.20 1.34
CA LEU A 78 11.93 -2.94 0.23
C LEU A 78 12.59 -2.65 -1.12
N GLN A 79 13.03 -1.41 -1.36
CA GLN A 79 13.75 -1.02 -2.56
C GLN A 79 15.18 -1.58 -2.58
N GLU A 80 15.88 -1.55 -1.46
CA GLU A 80 17.21 -2.15 -1.30
C GLU A 80 17.16 -3.67 -1.49
N ALA A 81 16.10 -4.32 -1.01
CA ALA A 81 15.81 -5.73 -1.26
C ALA A 81 15.27 -6.02 -2.68
N GLN A 82 15.11 -4.99 -3.52
CA GLN A 82 14.53 -5.09 -4.88
C GLN A 82 13.14 -5.75 -4.92
N LEU A 83 12.39 -5.67 -3.82
CA LEU A 83 11.02 -6.20 -3.70
C LEU A 83 10.00 -5.24 -4.34
N ILE A 84 10.32 -3.95 -4.38
CA ILE A 84 9.54 -2.90 -5.02
C ILE A 84 10.49 -2.00 -5.85
N PRO A 85 9.99 -1.29 -6.87
CA PRO A 85 10.84 -0.45 -7.72
C PRO A 85 11.47 0.69 -6.91
N SER A 86 12.75 0.96 -7.19
CA SER A 86 13.51 2.04 -6.56
C SER A 86 12.96 3.44 -6.86
N ASN A 87 12.13 3.58 -7.90
CA ASN A 87 11.46 4.83 -8.24
C ASN A 87 9.93 4.64 -8.20
N PRO A 88 9.26 4.98 -7.07
CA PRO A 88 7.82 4.80 -6.91
C PRO A 88 7.00 5.82 -7.71
N PHE A 89 7.65 6.89 -8.16
CA PHE A 89 7.11 7.91 -9.05
C PHE A 89 8.14 8.12 -10.16
N GLY A 90 7.98 7.43 -11.30
CA GLY A 90 8.79 7.68 -12.49
C GLY A 90 8.67 9.14 -12.91
N ILE A 91 9.70 9.94 -12.63
CA ILE A 91 10.05 11.11 -13.45
C ILE A 91 11.15 10.71 -14.42
#